data_AF-A0A376UCY1-F1
#
_entry.id   AF-A0A376UCY1-F1
#
_cell.length_a   1.000
_cell.length_b   1.000
_cell.length_c   1.000
_cell.angle_alpha   90.00
_cell.angle_beta   90.00
_cell.angle_gamma   90.00
#
_symmetry.space_group_name_H-M   'P 1'
#
loop_
_entity.id
_entity.type
_entity.pdbx_description
1 polymer ?
#
loop_
_entity_poly.entity_id
_entity_poly.type
_entity_poly.pdbx_seq_one_letter_code
_entity_poly.pdbx_strand_id
1 'polypeptide(L)' 'MLDMIARSMERLGRKSAKEPPLTHYGVSKLNFDFTLDITRAQEELGYQPVITLDEGIEKTAAWLRDHGKLPR' A
#
# COMPACT_ATOMS: atom_id res chain seq x y z
N MET A 1 -13.16 8.24 -11.69
CA MET A 1 -14.03 8.51 -10.52
C MET A 1 -13.22 8.59 -9.22
N LEU A 2 -12.40 7.59 -8.89
CA LEU A 2 -11.54 7.58 -7.68
C LEU A 2 -10.54 8.76 -7.63
N ASP A 3 -10.01 9.18 -8.77
CA ASP A 3 -9.08 10.31 -8.87
C ASP A 3 -9.67 11.64 -8.37
N MET A 4 -10.91 11.95 -8.80
CA MET A 4 -11.63 13.15 -8.36
C MET A 4 -11.93 13.12 -6.87
N ILE A 5 -12.24 11.94 -6.32
CA ILE A 5 -12.50 11.76 -4.89
C ILE A 5 -11.22 12.03 -4.10
N ALA A 6 -10.09 11.46 -4.53
CA ALA A 6 -8.80 11.63 -3.86
C ALA A 6 -8.30 13.08 -3.89
N ARG A 7 -8.38 13.75 -5.04
CA ARG A 7 -8.05 15.19 -5.16
C ARG A 7 -8.93 16.08 -4.27
N SER A 8 -10.21 15.73 -4.13
CA SER A 8 -11.13 16.44 -3.24
C SER A 8 -10.76 16.24 -1.77
N MET A 9 -10.41 15.00 -1.38
CA MET A 9 -9.99 14.67 -0.01
C MET A 9 -8.68 15.37 0.38
N GLU A 10 -7.68 15.41 -0.52
CA GLU A 10 -6.44 16.15 -0.29
C GLU A 10 -6.68 17.65 -0.11
N ARG A 11 -7.57 18.23 -0.92
CA ARG A 11 -7.88 19.66 -0.84
C ARG A 11 -8.61 20.04 0.45
N LEU A 12 -9.52 19.19 0.92
CA LEU A 12 -10.24 19.37 2.18
C LEU A 12 -9.34 19.10 3.41
N GLY A 13 -8.43 18.14 3.30
CA GLY A 13 -7.47 17.79 4.34
C GLY A 13 -6.30 18.76 4.49
N ARG A 14 -6.05 19.67 3.53
CA ARG A 14 -4.84 20.52 3.47
C ARG A 14 -4.58 21.42 4.68
N LYS A 15 -5.58 21.67 5.54
CA LYS A 15 -5.46 22.44 6.79
C LYS A 15 -5.56 21.59 8.06
N SER A 16 -5.78 20.29 7.91
CA SER A 16 -5.77 19.31 8.98
C SER A 16 -4.38 18.66 9.05
N ALA A 17 -3.89 18.38 10.26
CA ALA A 17 -2.69 17.56 10.44
C ALA A 17 -2.96 16.06 10.19
N LYS A 18 -4.22 15.66 9.95
CA LYS A 18 -4.61 14.28 9.63
C LYS A 18 -4.44 14.06 8.12
N GLU A 19 -3.64 13.06 7.75
CA GLU A 19 -3.49 12.63 6.36
C GLU A 19 -4.84 12.19 5.76
N PRO A 20 -5.13 12.54 4.50
CA PRO A 20 -6.34 12.08 3.83
C PRO A 20 -6.28 10.55 3.63
N PRO A 21 -7.36 9.80 3.92
CA PRO A 21 -7.39 8.34 3.76
C PRO A 21 -7.12 7.85 2.32
N LEU A 22 -7.29 8.71 1.32
CA LEU A 22 -7.03 8.41 -0.08
C LEU A 22 -6.35 9.63 -0.72
N THR A 23 -5.15 9.43 -1.23
CA THR A 23 -4.38 10.44 -1.97
C THR A 23 -4.50 10.18 -3.46
N HIS A 24 -4.40 11.25 -4.26
CA HIS A 24 -4.29 11.14 -5.71
C HIS A 24 -3.10 10.24 -6.07
N TYR A 25 -2.01 10.36 -5.32
CA TYR A 25 -0.84 9.49 -5.42
C TYR A 25 -1.18 8.01 -5.17
N GLY A 26 -1.92 7.71 -4.12
CA GLY A 26 -2.36 6.35 -3.80
C GLY A 26 -3.25 5.73 -4.89
N VAL A 27 -4.22 6.50 -5.40
CA VAL A 27 -5.09 6.06 -6.52
C VAL A 27 -4.27 5.83 -7.78
N SER A 28 -3.33 6.72 -8.08
CA SER A 28 -2.46 6.57 -9.25
C SER A 28 -1.60 5.31 -9.14
N LYS A 29 -1.05 5.00 -7.96
CA LYS A 29 -0.28 3.77 -7.72
C LYS A 29 -1.12 2.49 -7.85
N LEU A 30 -2.34 2.48 -7.31
CA LEU A 30 -3.21 1.30 -7.36
C LEU A 30 -3.76 1.00 -8.78
N ASN A 31 -3.69 1.95 -9.71
CA ASN A 31 -4.15 1.78 -11.09
C ASN A 31 -3.14 1.05 -11.99
N PHE A 32 -1.91 0.83 -11.52
CA PHE A 32 -0.89 0.13 -12.29
C PHE A 32 -0.54 -1.19 -11.60
N ASP A 33 -0.43 -2.25 -12.39
CA ASP A 33 0.18 -3.48 -11.93
C ASP A 33 1.65 -3.19 -11.62
N PHE A 34 2.02 -3.23 -10.35
CA PHE A 34 3.42 -3.14 -9.98
C PHE A 34 4.13 -4.42 -10.41
N THR A 35 5.18 -4.29 -11.21
CA THR A 35 6.18 -5.33 -11.41
C THR A 35 7.03 -5.47 -10.15
N LEU A 36 6.44 -6.06 -9.10
CA LEU A 36 7.14 -6.47 -7.87
C LEU A 36 7.80 -7.84 -8.08
N ASP A 37 8.41 -8.04 -9.24
CA ASP A 37 9.13 -9.27 -9.56
C ASP A 37 10.52 -9.23 -8.93
N ILE A 38 10.76 -10.18 -8.03
CA ILE A 38 12.01 -10.32 -7.29
C ILE A 38 13.02 -11.24 -7.99
N THR A 39 12.69 -11.79 -9.16
CA THR A 39 13.53 -12.77 -9.89
C THR A 39 14.97 -12.31 -9.99
N ARG A 40 15.22 -11.05 -10.39
CA ARG A 40 16.59 -10.51 -10.49
C ARG A 40 17.33 -10.47 -9.14
N ALA A 41 16.64 -10.16 -8.05
CA ALA A 41 17.28 -10.20 -6.73
C ALA A 41 17.68 -11.63 -6.35
N GLN A 42 16.87 -12.61 -6.72
CA GLN A 42 17.19 -14.03 -6.49
C GLN A 42 18.37 -14.49 -7.34
N GLU A 43 18.38 -14.13 -8.63
CA GLU A 43 19.40 -14.55 -9.60
C GLU A 43 20.74 -13.83 -9.40
N GLU A 44 20.72 -12.52 -9.20
CA GLU A 44 21.94 -11.70 -9.18
C GLU A 44 22.55 -11.59 -7.77
N LEU A 45 21.71 -11.61 -6.73
CA LEU A 45 22.14 -11.36 -5.35
C LEU A 45 22.03 -12.61 -4.46
N GLY A 46 21.53 -13.73 -4.99
CA GLY A 46 21.26 -14.93 -4.20
C GLY A 46 20.19 -14.71 -3.13
N TYR A 47 19.34 -13.69 -3.29
CA TYR A 47 18.27 -13.41 -2.34
C TYR A 47 17.30 -14.60 -2.29
N GLN A 48 17.01 -15.09 -1.10
CA GLN A 48 16.01 -16.12 -0.87
C GLN A 48 15.00 -15.60 0.16
N PRO A 49 13.75 -15.31 -0.25
CA PRO A 49 12.74 -14.85 0.69
C PRO A 49 12.45 -15.94 1.71
N VAL A 50 12.61 -15.61 2.99
CA VAL A 50 12.29 -16.52 4.11
C VAL A 50 10.78 -16.66 4.31
N ILE A 51 10.02 -15.66 3.85
CA ILE A 51 8.56 -15.61 3.87
C ILE A 51 8.11 -15.25 2.45
N THR A 52 7.18 -16.01 1.89
CA THR A 52 6.65 -15.73 0.55
C THR A 52 5.79 -14.45 0.59
N LEU A 53 5.54 -13.85 -0.58
CA LEU A 53 4.67 -12.67 -0.66
C LEU A 53 3.26 -12.97 -0.11
N ASP A 54 2.69 -14.11 -0.51
CA ASP A 54 1.36 -14.54 -0.07
C ASP A 54 1.30 -14.75 1.45
N GLU A 55 2.28 -15.46 2.02
CA GLU A 55 2.37 -15.67 3.47
C GLU A 55 2.55 -14.34 4.22
N GLY A 56 3.35 -13.43 3.68
CA GLY A 56 3.54 -12.09 4.22
C GLY A 56 2.24 -11.28 4.25
N ILE A 57 1.44 -11.35 3.18
CA ILE A 57 0.13 -10.70 3.09
C ILE A 57 -0.82 -11.27 4.14
N GLU A 58 -0.92 -12.60 4.26
CA GLU A 58 -1.81 -13.26 5.21
C GLU A 58 -1.47 -12.90 6.66
N LYS A 59 -0.18 -12.97 7.03
CA LYS A 59 0.31 -12.62 8.38
C LYS A 59 0.06 -11.15 8.70
N THR A 60 0.30 -10.27 7.75
CA THR A 60 0.06 -8.83 7.92
C THR A 60 -1.42 -8.54 8.09
N ALA A 61 -2.29 -9.18 7.30
CA ALA A 61 -3.74 -9.02 7.41
C ALA A 61 -4.26 -9.53 8.75
N ALA A 62 -3.75 -10.67 9.25
CA ALA A 62 -4.08 -11.18 10.59
C ALA A 62 -3.67 -10.19 11.68
N TRP A 63 -2.42 -9.71 11.64
CA TRP A 63 -1.94 -8.72 12.61
C TRP A 63 -2.77 -7.43 12.59
N LEU A 64 -3.12 -6.93 11.41
CA LEU A 64 -3.94 -5.72 11.25
C LEU A 64 -5.36 -5.89 11.81
N ARG A 65 -5.97 -7.08 11.71
CA ARG A 65 -7.28 -7.35 12.33
C ARG A 65 -7.21 -7.30 13.85
N ASP A 66 -6.13 -7.83 14.42
CA ASP A 66 -6.01 -8.00 15.87
C ASP A 66 -5.45 -6.74 16.56
N HIS A 67 -4.57 -5.99 15.89
CA HIS A 67 -3.78 -4.89 16.47
C HIS A 67 -3.82 -3.60 15.64
N GLY A 68 -4.21 -3.67 14.37
CA GLY A 68 -4.22 -2.53 13.47
C GLY A 68 -5.32 -1.54 13.85
N LYS A 69 -4.94 -0.33 14.26
CA LYS A 69 -5.86 0.81 14.29
C LYS A 69 -6.01 1.31 12.86
N LEU A 70 -6.99 0.80 12.11
CA LEU A 70 -7.44 1.51 10.92
C LEU A 70 -7.99 2.86 11.39
N PRO A 71 -7.44 4.01 10.96
CA PRO A 71 -8.06 5.28 11.26
C PRO A 71 -9.47 5.25 10.67
N ARG A 72 -10.48 5.35 11.53
CA ARG A 72 -11.85 5.70 11.10
C ARG A 72 -11.85 7.06 10.39
#